data_AF-A0AAU5BHR0-F1
#
_entry.id   AF-A0AAU5BHR0-F1
#
_cell.length_a   1.000
_cell.length_b   1.000
_cell.length_c   1.000
_cell.angle_alpha   90.00
_cell.angle_beta   90.00
_cell.angle_gamma   90.00
#
_symmetry.space_group_name_H-M   'P 1'
#
loop_
_entity.id
_entity.type
_entity.pdbx_description
1 polymer ?
#
loop_
_entity_poly.entity_id
_entity_poly.type
_entity_poly.pdbx_seq_one_letter_code
_entity_poly.pdbx_strand_id
1 'polypeptide(L)'
;MRVFVTGASGWIGSAVVLELLAAGHHVVGLARSEASAAALAKAGAEARRGSLDDLGVLRDAAAESDGVIHLAFKHELAFSGDFDAAADADRRAIETLGDALAGSGRPLLIAAGTLGIAPGRLATEEDGRASAPSDAGALDSGPSKRMDNARAALALADRGVSASVVRLPPTVHGDGDHGFLAAIVATARAKGVSGYIGDGANRWPAVHRDDAAHLFRLALEGAPAGSVLHAVADEGVPIRAVAEVIGRRLGLAVASVDPADAAAHFGWLAALLALDGPASGVRTRALLGWQPTRPGLLDDLDRGHYFAAPAA
;
A
#
# COMPACT_ATOMS: atom_id res chain seq x y z
N MET A 1 10.94 18.86 -9.95
CA MET A 1 11.82 18.09 -9.04
C MET A 1 12.27 16.82 -9.74
N ARG A 2 13.50 16.37 -9.51
CA ARG A 2 13.97 15.00 -9.80
C ARG A 2 13.54 14.08 -8.65
N VAL A 3 12.72 13.08 -8.92
CA VAL A 3 12.11 12.21 -7.90
C VAL A 3 12.54 10.77 -8.12
N PHE A 4 13.19 10.17 -7.12
CA PHE A 4 13.54 8.76 -7.15
C PHE A 4 12.40 7.91 -6.56
N VAL A 5 11.92 6.93 -7.33
CA VAL A 5 10.81 6.06 -6.93
C VAL A 5 11.27 4.61 -6.92
N THR A 6 11.21 3.96 -5.76
CA THR A 6 11.36 2.49 -5.70
C THR A 6 9.99 1.83 -5.87
N GLY A 7 9.93 0.65 -6.49
CA GLY A 7 8.66 0.00 -6.78
C GLY A 7 7.88 0.69 -7.91
N ALA A 8 8.58 1.51 -8.70
CA ALA A 8 8.02 2.41 -9.71
C ALA A 8 7.26 1.68 -10.84
N SER A 9 7.62 0.43 -11.15
CA SER A 9 6.90 -0.40 -12.13
C SER A 9 5.80 -1.27 -11.50
N GLY A 10 5.54 -1.14 -10.20
CA GLY A 10 4.55 -1.93 -9.47
C GLY A 10 3.13 -1.34 -9.58
N TRP A 11 2.17 -1.99 -8.92
CA TRP A 11 0.75 -1.61 -8.94
C TRP A 11 0.53 -0.13 -8.59
N ILE A 12 0.97 0.28 -7.42
CA ILE A 12 0.82 1.66 -6.93
C ILE A 12 1.87 2.57 -7.58
N GLY A 13 3.10 2.08 -7.70
CA GLY A 13 4.21 2.88 -8.21
C GLY A 13 4.02 3.34 -9.64
N SER A 14 3.40 2.54 -10.51
CA SER A 14 3.15 2.94 -11.90
C SER A 14 2.15 4.11 -11.99
N ALA A 15 1.12 4.13 -11.13
CA ALA A 15 0.21 5.26 -11.03
C ALA A 15 0.91 6.51 -10.47
N VAL A 16 1.76 6.34 -9.44
CA VAL A 16 2.58 7.44 -8.87
C VAL A 16 3.53 8.03 -9.91
N VAL A 17 4.19 7.20 -10.72
CA VAL A 17 5.08 7.67 -11.80
C VAL A 17 4.31 8.54 -12.79
N LEU A 18 3.14 8.08 -13.25
CA LEU A 18 2.32 8.84 -14.21
C LEU A 18 1.82 10.16 -13.62
N GLU A 19 1.37 10.15 -12.36
CA GLU A 19 0.93 11.35 -11.64
C GLU A 19 2.07 12.38 -11.49
N LEU A 20 3.26 11.93 -11.11
CA LEU A 20 4.44 12.79 -10.98
C LEU A 20 4.87 13.40 -12.32
N LEU A 21 4.89 12.60 -13.39
CA LEU A 21 5.23 13.07 -14.73
C LEU A 21 4.20 14.09 -15.24
N ALA A 22 2.90 13.85 -15.02
CA ALA A 22 1.83 14.76 -15.39
C ALA A 22 1.95 16.12 -14.67
N ALA A 23 2.46 16.12 -13.44
CA ALA A 23 2.75 17.34 -12.68
C ALA A 23 4.10 18.01 -13.03
N GLY A 24 4.84 17.48 -14.01
CA GLY A 24 6.08 18.07 -14.51
C GLY A 24 7.32 17.71 -13.68
N HIS A 25 7.26 16.68 -12.85
CA HIS A 25 8.45 16.14 -12.20
C HIS A 25 9.26 15.25 -13.16
N HIS A 26 10.58 15.22 -12.97
CA HIS A 26 11.46 14.25 -13.63
C HIS A 26 11.52 13.00 -12.76
N VAL A 27 11.10 11.84 -13.27
CA VAL A 27 11.00 10.61 -12.47
C VAL A 27 12.13 9.65 -12.81
N VAL A 28 12.81 9.16 -11.79
CA VAL A 28 13.80 8.07 -11.86
C VAL A 28 13.22 6.88 -11.12
N GLY A 29 12.89 5.80 -11.83
CA GLY A 29 12.35 4.58 -11.22
C GLY A 29 13.43 3.51 -11.03
N LEU A 30 13.46 2.88 -9.85
CA LEU A 30 14.28 1.67 -9.64
C LEU A 30 13.70 0.50 -10.44
N ALA A 31 14.53 -0.12 -11.28
CA ALA A 31 14.14 -1.23 -12.15
C ALA A 31 14.98 -2.49 -11.88
N ARG A 32 14.34 -3.51 -11.30
CA ARG A 32 14.96 -4.82 -11.00
C ARG A 32 15.15 -5.74 -12.20
N SER A 33 14.46 -5.47 -13.31
CA SER A 33 14.46 -6.32 -14.52
C SER A 33 14.30 -5.50 -15.80
N GLU A 34 14.73 -6.03 -16.94
CA GLU A 34 14.58 -5.34 -18.25
C GLU A 34 13.12 -4.95 -18.53
N ALA A 35 12.18 -5.82 -18.16
CA ALA A 35 10.76 -5.52 -18.26
C ALA A 35 10.34 -4.30 -17.42
N SER A 36 10.83 -4.17 -16.18
CA SER A 36 10.59 -2.98 -15.36
C SER A 36 11.20 -1.72 -15.97
N ALA A 37 12.41 -1.79 -16.53
CA ALA A 37 13.04 -0.64 -17.19
C ALA A 37 12.28 -0.22 -18.45
N ALA A 38 11.86 -1.18 -19.27
CA ALA A 38 11.06 -0.92 -20.46
C ALA A 38 9.70 -0.30 -20.10
N ALA A 39 9.06 -0.77 -19.02
CA ALA A 39 7.80 -0.19 -18.53
C ALA A 39 7.98 1.28 -18.10
N LEU A 40 9.07 1.60 -17.38
CA LEU A 40 9.38 2.98 -17.00
C LEU A 40 9.68 3.86 -18.20
N ALA A 41 10.50 3.39 -19.14
CA ALA A 41 10.81 4.12 -20.36
C ALA A 41 9.54 4.40 -21.18
N LYS A 42 8.64 3.42 -21.30
CA LYS A 42 7.33 3.58 -21.96
C LYS A 42 6.45 4.62 -21.27
N ALA A 43 6.53 4.72 -19.94
CA ALA A 43 5.82 5.75 -19.17
C ALA A 43 6.45 7.14 -19.29
N GLY A 44 7.68 7.26 -19.82
CA GLY A 44 8.43 8.52 -19.89
C GLY A 44 9.34 8.78 -18.70
N ALA A 45 9.58 7.78 -17.84
CA ALA A 45 10.49 7.87 -16.71
C ALA A 45 11.88 7.29 -17.03
N GLU A 46 12.91 7.82 -16.37
CA GLU A 46 14.27 7.28 -16.39
C GLU A 46 14.33 6.00 -15.57
N ALA A 47 14.99 4.96 -16.07
CA ALA A 47 15.19 3.71 -15.33
C ALA A 47 16.59 3.67 -14.69
N ARG A 48 16.64 3.56 -13.36
CA ARG A 48 17.86 3.23 -12.61
C ARG A 48 17.88 1.72 -12.39
N ARG A 49 18.86 1.02 -12.97
CA ARG A 49 19.03 -0.43 -12.80
C ARG A 49 19.43 -0.75 -11.36
N GLY A 50 18.74 -1.71 -10.74
CA GLY A 50 19.06 -2.20 -9.40
C GLY A 50 17.85 -2.81 -8.69
N SER A 51 18.12 -3.36 -7.52
CA SER A 51 17.15 -3.97 -6.61
C SER A 51 17.19 -3.27 -5.25
N LEU A 52 16.29 -3.67 -4.34
CA LEU A 52 16.33 -3.19 -2.96
C LEU A 52 17.58 -3.63 -2.18
N ASP A 53 18.28 -4.66 -2.64
CA ASP A 53 19.51 -5.13 -1.98
C ASP A 53 20.75 -4.34 -2.44
N ASP A 54 20.64 -3.59 -3.54
CA ASP A 54 21.73 -2.78 -4.09
C ASP A 54 21.81 -1.43 -3.37
N LEU A 55 22.17 -1.44 -2.08
CA LEU A 55 22.14 -0.25 -1.22
C LEU A 55 23.00 0.93 -1.75
N GLY A 56 24.09 0.65 -2.47
CA GLY A 56 24.86 1.69 -3.16
C GLY A 56 24.04 2.41 -4.23
N VAL A 57 23.28 1.67 -5.03
CA VAL A 57 22.37 2.24 -6.05
C VAL A 57 21.29 3.10 -5.40
N LEU A 58 20.70 2.63 -4.29
CA LEU A 58 19.69 3.39 -3.55
C LEU A 58 20.26 4.69 -3.00
N ARG A 59 21.45 4.64 -2.39
CA ARG A 59 22.13 5.81 -1.83
C ARG A 59 22.40 6.86 -2.90
N ASP A 60 23.01 6.45 -4.02
CA ASP A 60 23.36 7.36 -5.10
C ASP A 60 22.11 8.00 -5.71
N ALA A 61 21.09 7.20 -6.02
CA ALA A 61 19.86 7.70 -6.63
C ALA A 61 19.10 8.65 -5.70
N ALA A 62 19.10 8.40 -4.39
CA ALA A 62 18.53 9.32 -3.40
C ALA A 62 19.34 10.62 -3.30
N ALA A 63 20.67 10.53 -3.26
CA ALA A 63 21.54 11.71 -3.19
C ALA A 63 21.40 12.62 -4.43
N GLU A 64 21.21 12.03 -5.61
CA GLU A 64 20.99 12.72 -6.89
C GLU A 64 19.57 13.29 -7.07
N SER A 65 18.64 13.04 -6.15
CA SER A 65 17.23 13.41 -6.30
C SER A 65 16.80 14.53 -5.34
N ASP A 66 15.82 15.31 -5.75
CA ASP A 66 15.20 16.34 -4.91
C ASP A 66 14.20 15.73 -3.90
N GLY A 67 13.76 14.49 -4.11
CA GLY A 67 12.87 13.77 -3.22
C GLY A 67 12.78 12.28 -3.56
N VAL A 68 12.32 11.47 -2.61
CA VAL A 68 12.25 10.01 -2.72
C VAL A 68 10.86 9.49 -2.33
N ILE A 69 10.32 8.57 -3.13
CA ILE A 69 9.12 7.78 -2.77
C ILE A 69 9.49 6.29 -2.76
N HIS A 70 9.39 5.68 -1.58
CA HIS A 70 9.70 4.28 -1.34
C HIS A 70 8.42 3.43 -1.28
N LEU A 71 8.14 2.71 -2.37
CA LEU A 71 6.96 1.83 -2.52
C LEU A 71 7.35 0.36 -2.68
N ALA A 72 8.62 0.05 -2.89
CA ALA A 72 9.06 -1.33 -3.06
C ALA A 72 9.09 -2.04 -1.71
N PHE A 73 8.47 -3.22 -1.67
CA PHE A 73 8.56 -4.17 -0.57
C PHE A 73 8.65 -5.57 -1.18
N LYS A 74 9.42 -6.48 -0.56
CA LYS A 74 9.62 -7.85 -1.06
C LYS A 74 8.41 -8.74 -0.76
N HIS A 75 7.28 -8.46 -1.41
CA HIS A 75 6.02 -9.18 -1.22
C HIS A 75 6.16 -10.68 -1.50
N GLU A 76 6.88 -11.08 -2.54
CA GLU A 76 7.11 -12.49 -2.88
C GLU A 76 7.75 -13.26 -1.70
N LEU A 77 8.79 -12.68 -1.09
CA LEU A 77 9.47 -13.25 0.09
C LEU A 77 8.56 -13.26 1.32
N ALA A 78 7.84 -12.17 1.54
CA ALA A 78 6.97 -12.01 2.68
C ALA A 78 5.81 -13.02 2.69
N PHE A 79 5.16 -13.21 1.53
CA PHE A 79 4.02 -14.11 1.38
C PHE A 79 4.43 -15.56 1.06
N SER A 80 5.74 -15.84 0.87
CA SER A 80 6.28 -17.20 0.86
C SER A 80 6.70 -17.71 2.24
N GLY A 81 6.50 -16.92 3.31
CA GLY A 81 6.73 -17.33 4.69
C GLY A 81 7.90 -16.65 5.40
N ASP A 82 8.61 -15.72 4.75
CA ASP A 82 9.74 -14.98 5.34
C ASP A 82 9.47 -13.48 5.36
N PHE A 83 8.42 -13.12 6.09
CA PHE A 83 7.99 -11.74 6.26
C PHE A 83 9.06 -10.89 6.98
N ASP A 84 9.79 -11.50 7.90
CA ASP A 84 10.81 -10.83 8.69
C ASP A 84 11.99 -10.40 7.83
N ALA A 85 12.53 -11.27 6.96
CA ALA A 85 13.59 -10.87 6.04
C ALA A 85 13.13 -9.80 5.04
N ALA A 86 11.86 -9.85 4.62
CA ALA A 86 11.28 -8.79 3.78
C ALA A 86 11.22 -7.45 4.52
N ALA A 87 10.81 -7.45 5.80
CA ALA A 87 10.79 -6.26 6.65
C ALA A 87 12.19 -5.74 6.97
N ASP A 88 13.18 -6.61 7.16
CA ASP A 88 14.57 -6.21 7.40
C ASP A 88 15.24 -5.63 6.13
N ALA A 89 14.88 -6.14 4.94
CA ALA A 89 15.30 -5.53 3.68
C ALA A 89 14.68 -4.15 3.47
N ASP A 90 13.40 -3.99 3.80
CA ASP A 90 12.67 -2.71 3.77
C ASP A 90 13.30 -1.70 4.74
N ARG A 91 13.61 -2.10 5.98
CA ARG A 91 14.31 -1.27 6.97
C ARG A 91 15.65 -0.74 6.43
N ARG A 92 16.50 -1.64 5.92
CA ARG A 92 17.82 -1.27 5.37
C ARG A 92 17.69 -0.30 4.20
N ALA A 93 16.67 -0.46 3.35
CA ALA A 93 16.40 0.47 2.26
C ALA A 93 15.98 1.84 2.79
N ILE A 94 15.03 1.90 3.74
CA ILE A 94 14.58 3.15 4.38
C ILE A 94 15.75 3.90 5.03
N GLU A 95 16.57 3.20 5.82
CA GLU A 95 17.76 3.77 6.46
C GLU A 95 18.75 4.30 5.43
N THR A 96 19.03 3.53 4.37
CA THR A 96 19.96 3.95 3.31
C THR A 96 19.48 5.19 2.56
N LEU A 97 18.18 5.26 2.23
CA LEU A 97 17.57 6.42 1.58
C LEU A 97 17.57 7.63 2.52
N GLY A 98 17.22 7.43 3.79
CA GLY A 98 17.24 8.45 4.82
C GLY A 98 18.63 9.03 5.08
N ASP A 99 19.65 8.17 5.15
CA ASP A 99 21.05 8.57 5.33
C ASP A 99 21.53 9.46 4.18
N ALA A 100 21.18 9.12 2.94
CA ALA A 100 21.53 9.92 1.76
C ALA A 100 20.86 11.31 1.75
N LEU A 101 19.73 11.45 2.44
CA LEU A 101 18.97 12.69 2.53
C LEU A 101 19.21 13.48 3.84
N ALA A 102 19.99 12.95 4.78
CA ALA A 102 20.20 13.56 6.09
C ALA A 102 20.73 15.00 5.97
N GLY A 103 20.15 15.91 6.77
CA GLY A 103 20.48 17.33 6.80
C GLY A 103 20.04 18.14 5.58
N SER A 104 19.43 17.52 4.57
CA SER A 104 19.08 18.22 3.32
C SER A 104 17.70 18.88 3.31
N GLY A 105 16.81 18.50 4.24
CA GLY A 105 15.40 18.92 4.24
C GLY A 105 14.55 18.31 3.11
N ARG A 106 15.13 17.47 2.25
CA ARG A 106 14.43 16.85 1.12
C ARG A 106 13.40 15.81 1.58
N PRO A 107 12.28 15.65 0.86
CA PRO A 107 11.22 14.71 1.22
C PRO A 107 11.61 13.24 0.99
N LEU A 108 11.25 12.40 1.96
CA LEU A 108 11.26 10.94 1.86
C LEU A 108 9.89 10.40 2.27
N LEU A 109 9.18 9.79 1.33
CA LEU A 109 7.89 9.17 1.57
C LEU A 109 8.04 7.67 1.56
N ILE A 110 7.47 6.98 2.56
CA ILE A 110 7.45 5.52 2.59
C ILE A 110 6.01 5.00 2.67
N ALA A 111 5.76 3.84 2.05
CA ALA A 111 4.47 3.18 2.11
C ALA A 111 4.34 2.22 3.31
N ALA A 112 3.25 2.36 4.06
CA ALA A 112 2.85 1.43 5.13
C ALA A 112 1.40 0.94 4.90
N GLY A 113 0.90 0.02 5.72
CA GLY A 113 -0.48 -0.47 5.65
C GLY A 113 -1.34 0.05 6.80
N THR A 114 -2.67 0.16 6.61
CA THR A 114 -3.61 0.51 7.69
C THR A 114 -4.12 -0.69 8.49
N LEU A 115 -4.07 -1.90 7.93
CA LEU A 115 -4.63 -3.09 8.57
C LEU A 115 -3.87 -3.45 9.84
N GLY A 116 -4.59 -3.71 10.93
CA GLY A 116 -4.01 -4.09 12.21
C GLY A 116 -3.52 -2.91 13.08
N ILE A 117 -3.65 -1.66 12.61
CA ILE A 117 -3.28 -0.47 13.41
C ILE A 117 -4.15 -0.32 14.65
N ALA A 118 -5.46 -0.44 14.47
CA ALA A 118 -6.44 -0.35 15.55
C ALA A 118 -7.60 -1.34 15.29
N PRO A 119 -7.41 -2.64 15.51
CA PRO A 119 -8.44 -3.65 15.23
C PRO A 119 -9.77 -3.32 15.92
N GLY A 120 -10.87 -3.38 15.18
CA GLY A 120 -12.23 -3.13 15.68
C GLY A 120 -12.60 -1.66 15.91
N ARG A 121 -11.66 -0.71 15.72
CA ARG A 121 -11.91 0.74 15.86
C ARG A 121 -11.53 1.47 14.58
N LEU A 122 -12.20 2.58 14.31
CA LEU A 122 -11.77 3.51 13.27
C LEU A 122 -10.35 4.03 13.58
N ALA A 123 -9.37 3.57 12.80
CA ALA A 123 -7.99 4.00 12.90
C ALA A 123 -7.84 5.43 12.33
N THR A 124 -7.00 6.23 12.98
CA THR A 124 -6.63 7.58 12.56
C THR A 124 -5.12 7.69 12.41
N GLU A 125 -4.65 8.77 11.82
CA GLU A 125 -3.22 9.03 11.60
C GLU A 125 -2.41 9.14 12.92
N GLU A 126 -3.07 9.28 14.08
CA GLU A 126 -2.45 9.23 15.42
C GLU A 126 -2.13 7.83 15.91
N ASP A 127 -2.86 6.83 15.41
CA ASP A 127 -2.73 5.46 15.89
C ASP A 127 -1.40 4.85 15.44
N GLY A 128 -0.75 4.11 16.33
CA GLY A 128 0.53 3.44 16.07
C GLY A 128 1.75 4.37 15.94
N ARG A 129 1.61 5.69 16.13
CA ARG A 129 2.72 6.67 16.05
C ARG A 129 3.75 6.49 17.16
N ALA A 130 3.28 6.34 18.40
CA ALA A 130 4.16 6.09 19.52
C ALA A 130 4.59 4.62 19.55
N SER A 131 5.84 4.38 19.92
CA SER A 131 6.16 3.15 20.63
C SER A 131 5.40 3.23 21.95
N ALA A 132 4.21 2.63 22.03
CA ALA A 132 3.73 2.23 23.33
C ALA A 132 4.88 1.43 23.98
N PRO A 133 5.08 1.49 25.31
CA PRO A 133 5.78 0.41 25.96
C PRO A 133 4.93 -0.82 25.70
N SER A 134 5.19 -1.50 24.59
CA SER A 134 4.59 -2.77 24.28
C SER A 134 4.96 -3.64 25.47
N ASP A 135 4.00 -4.42 25.97
CA ASP A 135 4.36 -5.70 26.54
C ASP A 135 5.32 -6.35 25.55
N ALA A 136 6.61 -6.31 25.90
CA ALA A 136 7.72 -6.75 25.08
C ALA A 136 7.57 -8.27 24.94
N GLY A 137 6.75 -8.69 23.98
CA GLY A 137 6.37 -10.09 23.84
C GLY A 137 5.23 -10.41 22.88
N ALA A 138 4.39 -9.46 22.45
CA ALA A 138 3.18 -9.84 21.71
C ALA A 138 3.29 -9.93 20.18
N LEU A 139 4.15 -9.15 19.49
CA LEU A 139 4.18 -9.11 18.00
C LEU A 139 5.55 -8.71 17.41
N ASP A 140 6.65 -9.41 17.75
CA ASP A 140 8.00 -9.15 17.19
C ASP A 140 8.28 -9.86 15.83
N SER A 141 7.23 -10.13 15.05
CA SER A 141 7.36 -10.84 13.77
C SER A 141 6.19 -10.56 12.83
N GLY A 142 6.41 -10.72 11.53
CA GLY A 142 5.36 -10.60 10.53
C GLY A 142 4.96 -9.16 10.21
N PRO A 143 3.69 -8.92 9.86
CA PRO A 143 3.21 -7.61 9.40
C PRO A 143 3.44 -6.44 10.36
N SER A 144 3.56 -6.69 11.67
CA SER A 144 3.84 -5.66 12.67
C SER A 144 5.20 -4.97 12.46
N LYS A 145 6.21 -5.68 11.93
CA LYS A 145 7.54 -5.10 11.63
C LYS A 145 7.48 -3.96 10.62
N ARG A 146 6.46 -3.92 9.74
CA ARG A 146 6.25 -2.76 8.86
C ARG A 146 5.82 -1.50 9.60
N MET A 147 5.19 -1.64 10.77
CA MET A 147 4.91 -0.50 11.65
C MET A 147 6.19 0.05 12.25
N ASP A 148 7.13 -0.82 12.62
CA ASP A 148 8.43 -0.40 13.14
C ASP A 148 9.26 0.30 12.07
N ASN A 149 9.23 -0.19 10.83
CA ASN A 149 9.85 0.48 9.70
C ASN A 149 9.23 1.87 9.44
N ALA A 150 7.91 2.01 9.58
CA ALA A 150 7.25 3.30 9.48
C ALA A 150 7.68 4.26 10.60
N ARG A 151 7.83 3.79 11.84
CA ARG A 151 8.35 4.59 12.95
C ARG A 151 9.81 4.99 12.73
N ALA A 152 10.64 4.06 12.26
CA ALA A 152 12.04 4.33 11.92
C ALA A 152 12.15 5.40 10.82
N ALA A 153 11.28 5.35 9.80
CA ALA A 153 11.21 6.38 8.77
C ALA A 153 10.83 7.75 9.34
N LEU A 154 9.83 7.83 10.24
CA LEU A 154 9.44 9.09 10.88
C LEU A 154 10.57 9.67 11.73
N ALA A 155 11.36 8.84 12.40
CA ALA A 155 12.51 9.28 13.19
C ALA A 155 13.63 9.92 12.35
N LEU A 156 13.63 9.75 11.02
CA LEU A 156 14.55 10.46 10.13
C LEU A 156 14.30 11.98 10.11
N ALA A 157 13.13 12.44 10.56
CA ALA A 157 12.85 13.86 10.75
C ALA A 157 13.85 14.54 11.70
N ASP A 158 14.27 13.84 12.77
CA ASP A 158 15.27 14.34 13.73
C ASP A 158 16.66 14.51 13.09
N ARG A 159 16.88 13.90 11.92
CA ARG A 159 18.11 13.96 11.14
C ARG A 159 18.03 14.95 9.99
N GLY A 160 17.00 15.81 9.96
CA GLY A 160 16.82 16.83 8.93
C GLY A 160 16.34 16.28 7.58
N VAL A 161 15.67 15.13 7.56
CA VAL A 161 14.93 14.61 6.39
C VAL A 161 13.46 15.03 6.51
N SER A 162 12.82 15.50 5.44
CA SER A 162 11.36 15.74 5.48
C SER A 162 10.60 14.42 5.28
N ALA A 163 10.72 13.52 6.26
CA ALA A 163 10.19 12.17 6.18
C ALA A 163 8.67 12.13 6.43
N SER A 164 7.94 11.33 5.65
CA SER A 164 6.50 11.10 5.82
C SER A 164 6.12 9.65 5.54
N VAL A 165 5.06 9.17 6.20
CA VAL A 165 4.51 7.83 5.99
C VAL A 165 3.14 7.95 5.34
N VAL A 166 2.95 7.28 4.20
CA VAL A 166 1.64 7.12 3.56
C VAL A 166 1.14 5.69 3.82
N ARG A 167 0.10 5.56 4.63
CA ARG A 167 -0.56 4.29 4.95
C ARG A 167 -1.65 4.01 3.93
N LEU A 168 -1.52 2.88 3.26
CA LEU A 168 -2.43 2.39 2.25
C LEU A 168 -3.42 1.39 2.86
N PRO A 169 -4.69 1.40 2.43
CA PRO A 169 -5.66 0.40 2.83
C PRO A 169 -5.29 -0.99 2.31
N PRO A 170 -5.90 -2.08 2.84
CA PRO A 170 -5.79 -3.41 2.26
C PRO A 170 -6.22 -3.46 0.79
N THR A 171 -7.10 -2.53 0.40
CA THR A 171 -7.73 -2.50 -0.93
C THR A 171 -7.36 -1.20 -1.65
N VAL A 172 -6.25 -1.23 -2.38
CA VAL A 172 -5.89 -0.18 -3.35
C VAL A 172 -6.39 -0.63 -4.71
N HIS A 173 -7.62 -0.27 -5.04
CA HIS A 173 -8.37 -0.86 -6.14
C HIS A 173 -8.23 -0.08 -7.46
N GLY A 174 -8.68 -0.69 -8.55
CA GLY A 174 -8.67 -0.13 -9.90
C GLY A 174 -8.46 -1.19 -10.98
N ASP A 175 -8.54 -0.78 -12.24
CA ASP A 175 -8.39 -1.71 -13.38
C ASP A 175 -6.97 -2.31 -13.48
N GLY A 176 -6.90 -3.64 -13.46
CA GLY A 176 -5.68 -4.44 -13.42
C GLY A 176 -5.21 -4.83 -12.01
N ASP A 177 -6.02 -4.60 -10.98
CA ASP A 177 -5.71 -5.00 -9.61
C ASP A 177 -5.53 -6.52 -9.51
N HIS A 178 -4.46 -6.92 -8.85
CA HIS A 178 -4.05 -8.30 -8.62
C HIS A 178 -3.79 -8.56 -7.12
N GLY A 179 -4.29 -7.69 -6.26
CA GLY A 179 -4.21 -7.78 -4.81
C GLY A 179 -5.36 -8.58 -4.20
N PHE A 180 -5.81 -8.15 -3.01
CA PHE A 180 -6.73 -8.94 -2.19
C PHE A 180 -8.10 -9.12 -2.86
N LEU A 181 -8.63 -8.10 -3.54
CA LEU A 181 -9.91 -8.22 -4.26
C LEU A 181 -9.86 -9.27 -5.36
N ALA A 182 -8.81 -9.27 -6.17
CA ALA A 182 -8.62 -10.27 -7.23
C ALA A 182 -8.54 -11.69 -6.65
N ALA A 183 -7.86 -11.87 -5.51
CA ALA A 183 -7.77 -13.15 -4.83
C ALA A 183 -9.11 -13.61 -4.21
N ILE A 184 -9.93 -12.69 -3.69
CA ILE A 184 -11.30 -12.99 -3.21
C ILE A 184 -12.19 -13.42 -4.39
N VAL A 185 -12.12 -12.71 -5.52
CA VAL A 185 -12.84 -13.07 -6.75
C VAL A 185 -12.39 -14.45 -7.26
N ALA A 186 -11.08 -14.73 -7.28
CA ALA A 186 -10.55 -16.03 -7.68
C ALA A 186 -11.04 -17.15 -6.75
N THR A 187 -11.07 -16.91 -5.44
CA THR A 187 -11.60 -17.85 -4.45
C THR A 187 -13.08 -18.13 -4.71
N ALA A 188 -13.89 -17.10 -4.98
CA ALA A 188 -15.30 -17.26 -5.26
C ALA A 188 -15.54 -18.13 -6.51
N ARG A 189 -14.76 -17.91 -7.58
CA ARG A 189 -14.79 -18.76 -8.78
C ARG A 189 -14.41 -20.20 -8.47
N ALA A 190 -13.34 -20.41 -7.73
CA ALA A 190 -12.83 -21.75 -7.41
C ALA A 190 -13.79 -22.54 -6.52
N LYS A 191 -14.47 -21.88 -5.59
CA LYS A 191 -15.41 -22.51 -4.65
C LYS A 191 -16.84 -22.58 -5.18
N GLY A 192 -17.18 -21.83 -6.22
CA GLY A 192 -18.55 -21.73 -6.75
C GLY A 192 -19.52 -20.99 -5.82
N VAL A 193 -18.99 -20.21 -4.87
CA VAL A 193 -19.78 -19.42 -3.91
C VAL A 193 -19.00 -18.16 -3.55
N SER A 194 -19.69 -17.02 -3.43
CA SER A 194 -19.10 -15.79 -2.92
C SER A 194 -19.21 -15.74 -1.40
N GLY A 195 -18.13 -16.09 -0.72
CA GLY A 195 -18.10 -16.22 0.73
C GLY A 195 -17.79 -14.92 1.48
N TYR A 196 -18.31 -14.78 2.70
CA TYR A 196 -17.85 -13.84 3.73
C TYR A 196 -17.77 -14.55 5.09
N ILE A 197 -16.86 -14.16 5.98
CA ILE A 197 -16.69 -14.84 7.28
C ILE A 197 -17.74 -14.36 8.30
N GLY A 198 -18.38 -15.28 9.02
CA GLY A 198 -19.33 -14.94 10.07
C GLY A 198 -20.51 -14.11 9.55
N ASP A 199 -20.79 -12.95 10.15
CA ASP A 199 -21.82 -12.04 9.66
C ASP A 199 -21.33 -11.10 8.52
N GLY A 200 -20.01 -11.09 8.26
CA GLY A 200 -19.34 -10.25 7.27
C GLY A 200 -19.40 -8.76 7.58
N ALA A 201 -19.64 -8.39 8.84
CA ALA A 201 -19.70 -7.01 9.31
C ALA A 201 -18.31 -6.37 9.48
N ASN A 202 -17.24 -7.15 9.37
CA ASN A 202 -15.89 -6.62 9.38
C ASN A 202 -15.63 -5.76 8.13
N ARG A 203 -14.86 -4.70 8.30
CA ARG A 203 -14.71 -3.61 7.34
C ARG A 203 -13.26 -3.41 6.97
N TRP A 204 -13.02 -3.18 5.69
CA TRP A 204 -11.75 -2.71 5.18
C TRP A 204 -11.89 -1.34 4.53
N PRO A 205 -10.97 -0.40 4.80
CA PRO A 205 -10.91 0.84 4.07
C PRO A 205 -10.45 0.57 2.63
N ALA A 206 -10.68 1.53 1.75
CA ALA A 206 -10.33 1.43 0.35
C ALA A 206 -9.89 2.76 -0.25
N VAL A 207 -9.12 2.69 -1.34
CA VAL A 207 -8.78 3.84 -2.17
C VAL A 207 -8.52 3.38 -3.59
N HIS A 208 -8.93 4.18 -4.58
CA HIS A 208 -8.53 3.93 -5.96
C HIS A 208 -7.05 4.27 -6.14
N ARG A 209 -6.30 3.46 -6.89
CA ARG A 209 -4.83 3.62 -7.05
C ARG A 209 -4.42 5.01 -7.52
N ASP A 210 -5.20 5.63 -8.40
CA ASP A 210 -4.92 6.97 -8.92
C ASP A 210 -5.14 8.06 -7.87
N ASP A 211 -6.11 7.92 -6.97
CA ASP A 211 -6.28 8.86 -5.86
C ASP A 211 -5.15 8.70 -4.84
N ALA A 212 -4.68 7.47 -4.62
CA ALA A 212 -3.48 7.23 -3.81
C ALA A 212 -2.23 7.86 -4.46
N ALA A 213 -2.08 7.75 -5.78
CA ALA A 213 -0.99 8.38 -6.52
C ALA A 213 -1.00 9.90 -6.37
N HIS A 214 -2.19 10.51 -6.50
CA HIS A 214 -2.37 11.94 -6.27
C HIS A 214 -1.95 12.35 -4.85
N LEU A 215 -2.28 11.56 -3.83
CA LEU A 215 -1.84 11.82 -2.46
C LEU A 215 -0.31 11.76 -2.33
N PHE A 216 0.35 10.77 -2.92
CA PHE A 216 1.82 10.68 -2.90
C PHE A 216 2.47 11.93 -3.50
N ARG A 217 1.92 12.46 -4.60
CA ARG A 217 2.39 13.71 -5.20
C ARG A 217 2.20 14.89 -4.24
N LEU A 218 0.99 15.11 -3.71
CA LEU A 218 0.72 16.21 -2.77
C LEU A 218 1.62 16.15 -1.54
N ALA A 219 1.85 14.94 -1.01
CA ALA A 219 2.70 14.73 0.14
C ALA A 219 4.17 15.00 -0.18
N LEU A 220 4.66 14.62 -1.37
CA LEU A 220 6.01 14.93 -1.85
C LEU A 220 6.23 16.45 -1.95
N GLU A 221 5.24 17.18 -2.43
CA GLU A 221 5.32 18.62 -2.68
C GLU A 221 5.19 19.46 -1.41
N GLY A 222 4.46 18.98 -0.38
CA GLY A 222 4.07 19.86 0.71
C GLY A 222 3.72 19.22 2.05
N ALA A 223 3.91 17.91 2.27
CA ALA A 223 3.68 17.35 3.60
C ALA A 223 4.73 17.86 4.60
N PRO A 224 4.30 18.33 5.79
CA PRO A 224 5.24 18.62 6.87
C PRO A 224 6.05 17.38 7.26
N ALA A 225 7.32 17.57 7.64
CA ALA A 225 8.15 16.50 8.16
C ALA A 225 7.47 15.81 9.36
N GLY A 226 7.56 14.48 9.42
CA GLY A 226 6.92 13.66 10.45
C GLY A 226 5.43 13.38 10.19
N SER A 227 4.90 13.72 9.01
CA SER A 227 3.49 13.44 8.67
C SER A 227 3.23 11.94 8.57
N VAL A 228 2.09 11.51 9.12
CA VAL A 228 1.47 10.23 8.81
C VAL A 228 0.19 10.55 8.08
N LEU A 229 -0.01 9.91 6.93
CA LEU A 229 -1.09 10.17 6.00
C LEU A 229 -1.81 8.86 5.72
N HIS A 230 -3.13 8.86 5.76
CA HIS A 230 -3.97 7.73 5.37
C HIS A 230 -4.52 7.98 3.96
N ALA A 231 -4.08 7.15 3.01
CA ALA A 231 -4.60 7.14 1.65
C ALA A 231 -5.97 6.43 1.63
N VAL A 232 -6.98 7.01 2.28
CA VAL A 232 -8.29 6.36 2.46
C VAL A 232 -9.43 7.20 1.87
N ALA A 233 -10.09 6.63 0.87
CA ALA A 233 -11.30 7.18 0.24
C ALA A 233 -12.57 6.66 0.94
N ASP A 234 -12.68 5.34 1.09
CA ASP A 234 -13.73 4.66 1.82
C ASP A 234 -13.21 4.24 3.20
N GLU A 235 -13.87 4.67 4.28
CA GLU A 235 -13.34 4.44 5.64
C GLU A 235 -13.48 2.99 6.13
N GLY A 236 -14.42 2.24 5.56
CA GLY A 236 -14.69 0.87 5.99
C GLY A 236 -15.83 0.24 5.20
N VAL A 237 -15.50 -0.44 4.11
CA VAL A 237 -16.43 -1.23 3.31
C VAL A 237 -16.64 -2.59 3.97
N PRO A 238 -17.89 -2.98 4.32
CA PRO A 238 -18.16 -4.31 4.86
C PRO A 238 -17.78 -5.41 3.87
N ILE A 239 -17.09 -6.45 4.33
CA ILE A 239 -16.69 -7.58 3.48
C ILE A 239 -17.92 -8.30 2.90
N ARG A 240 -19.03 -8.35 3.64
CA ARG A 240 -20.30 -8.84 3.10
C ARG A 240 -20.74 -8.09 1.84
N ALA A 241 -20.64 -6.76 1.82
CA ALA A 241 -21.03 -5.97 0.66
C ALA A 241 -20.14 -6.27 -0.56
N VAL A 242 -18.84 -6.47 -0.34
CA VAL A 242 -17.91 -6.94 -1.38
C VAL A 242 -18.34 -8.31 -1.92
N ALA A 243 -18.63 -9.27 -1.03
CA ALA A 243 -19.09 -10.60 -1.42
C ALA A 243 -20.41 -10.56 -2.20
N GLU A 244 -21.33 -9.65 -1.86
CA GLU A 244 -22.60 -9.46 -2.57
C GLU A 244 -22.41 -8.92 -3.99
N VAL A 245 -21.49 -7.98 -4.20
CA VAL A 245 -21.11 -7.53 -5.56
C VAL A 245 -20.50 -8.67 -6.35
N ILE A 246 -19.54 -9.41 -5.77
CA ILE A 246 -18.88 -10.55 -6.43
C ILE A 246 -19.90 -11.62 -6.81
N GLY A 247 -20.81 -11.99 -5.91
CA GLY A 247 -21.85 -12.99 -6.15
C GLY A 247 -22.76 -12.58 -7.30
N ARG A 248 -23.23 -11.32 -7.31
CA ARG A 248 -24.05 -10.78 -8.41
C ARG A 248 -23.31 -10.80 -9.74
N ARG A 249 -22.04 -10.38 -9.78
CA ARG A 249 -21.24 -10.29 -11.02
C ARG A 249 -20.82 -11.65 -11.57
N LEU A 250 -20.66 -12.64 -10.72
CA LEU A 250 -20.31 -14.02 -11.10
C LEU A 250 -21.53 -14.94 -11.26
N GLY A 251 -22.73 -14.51 -10.87
CA GLY A 251 -23.91 -15.37 -10.84
C GLY A 251 -23.82 -16.48 -9.78
N LEU A 252 -23.12 -16.22 -8.67
CA LEU A 252 -22.91 -17.17 -7.58
C LEU A 252 -23.79 -16.83 -6.37
N ALA A 253 -24.14 -17.86 -5.60
CA ALA A 253 -24.74 -17.66 -4.28
C ALA A 253 -23.76 -16.91 -3.37
N VAL A 254 -24.30 -16.09 -2.46
CA VAL A 254 -23.54 -15.38 -1.43
C VAL A 254 -23.81 -16.10 -0.10
N ALA A 255 -22.75 -16.51 0.60
CA ALA A 255 -22.89 -17.32 1.80
C ALA A 255 -21.94 -16.90 2.92
N SER A 256 -22.42 -17.04 4.16
CA SER A 256 -21.55 -17.00 5.33
C SER A 256 -20.67 -18.25 5.39
N VAL A 257 -19.40 -18.05 5.69
CA VAL A 257 -18.41 -19.07 5.99
C VAL A 257 -18.19 -19.06 7.50
N ASP A 258 -18.33 -20.21 8.15
CA ASP A 258 -18.04 -20.34 9.58
C ASP A 258 -16.58 -19.92 9.84
N PRO A 259 -16.29 -19.11 10.87
CA PRO A 259 -14.92 -18.75 11.22
C PRO A 259 -13.96 -19.94 11.34
N ALA A 260 -14.44 -21.11 11.79
CA ALA A 260 -13.63 -22.34 11.85
C ALA A 260 -13.21 -22.87 10.47
N ASP A 261 -14.02 -22.61 9.44
CA ASP A 261 -13.79 -23.06 8.06
C ASP A 261 -13.07 -21.99 7.20
N ALA A 262 -12.84 -20.80 7.74
CA ALA A 262 -12.29 -19.66 7.00
C ALA A 262 -10.95 -19.99 6.32
N ALA A 263 -10.05 -20.70 7.01
CA ALA A 263 -8.75 -21.11 6.46
C ALA A 263 -8.91 -22.08 5.28
N ALA A 264 -9.85 -23.03 5.36
CA ALA A 264 -10.12 -23.98 4.28
C ALA A 264 -10.79 -23.31 3.06
N HIS A 265 -11.53 -22.23 3.30
CA HIS A 265 -12.22 -21.48 2.27
C HIS A 265 -11.31 -20.46 1.56
N PHE A 266 -10.67 -19.57 2.33
CA PHE A 266 -9.91 -18.42 1.83
C PHE A 266 -8.39 -18.61 1.84
N GLY A 267 -7.89 -19.73 2.37
CA GLY A 267 -6.46 -20.02 2.44
C GLY A 267 -5.69 -18.94 3.21
N TRP A 268 -4.61 -18.44 2.62
CA TRP A 268 -3.73 -17.43 3.23
C TRP A 268 -4.43 -16.10 3.55
N LEU A 269 -5.55 -15.78 2.89
CA LEU A 269 -6.33 -14.57 3.14
C LEU A 269 -7.21 -14.66 4.39
N ALA A 270 -7.49 -15.86 4.91
CA ALA A 270 -8.48 -16.07 5.95
C ALA A 270 -8.23 -15.22 7.21
N ALA A 271 -6.98 -15.19 7.68
CA ALA A 271 -6.60 -14.42 8.86
C ALA A 271 -6.77 -12.91 8.65
N LEU A 272 -6.50 -12.42 7.43
CA LEU A 272 -6.68 -11.00 7.10
C LEU A 272 -8.16 -10.66 7.00
N LEU A 273 -8.95 -11.49 6.29
CA LEU A 273 -10.39 -11.32 6.10
C LEU A 273 -11.19 -11.39 7.40
N ALA A 274 -10.64 -12.00 8.46
CA ALA A 274 -11.25 -12.00 9.78
C ALA A 274 -11.06 -10.68 10.55
N LEU A 275 -10.14 -9.81 10.13
CA LEU A 275 -9.87 -8.55 10.81
C LEU A 275 -10.87 -7.47 10.40
N ASP A 276 -11.50 -6.83 11.38
CA ASP A 276 -12.17 -5.53 11.23
C ASP A 276 -11.12 -4.43 11.43
N GLY A 277 -10.89 -3.61 10.41
CA GLY A 277 -9.83 -2.60 10.43
C GLY A 277 -10.17 -1.34 9.63
N PRO A 278 -11.29 -0.65 9.93
CA PRO A 278 -11.61 0.62 9.29
C PRO A 278 -10.56 1.68 9.60
N ALA A 279 -10.36 2.63 8.69
CA ALA A 279 -9.46 3.76 8.88
C ALA A 279 -10.04 5.04 8.30
N SER A 280 -9.80 6.18 8.93
CA SER A 280 -10.19 7.49 8.42
C SER A 280 -9.05 8.12 7.62
N GLY A 281 -9.39 8.84 6.55
CA GLY A 281 -8.49 9.73 5.83
C GLY A 281 -8.75 11.22 6.08
N VAL A 282 -9.65 11.57 7.01
CA VAL A 282 -10.15 12.95 7.19
C VAL A 282 -9.01 13.94 7.50
N ARG A 283 -8.04 13.56 8.33
CA ARG A 283 -6.93 14.46 8.68
C ARG A 283 -5.99 14.66 7.50
N THR A 284 -5.72 13.60 6.74
CA THR A 284 -4.96 13.69 5.48
C THR A 284 -5.61 14.66 4.49
N ARG A 285 -6.94 14.58 4.31
CA ARG A 285 -7.68 15.52 3.44
C ARG A 285 -7.58 16.95 3.95
N ALA A 286 -7.74 17.16 5.26
CA ALA A 286 -7.64 18.49 5.88
C ALA A 286 -6.23 19.09 5.78
N LEU A 287 -5.19 18.27 5.93
CA LEU A 287 -3.80 18.70 5.92
C LEU A 287 -3.31 19.08 4.51
N LEU A 288 -3.64 18.27 3.51
CA LEU A 288 -3.08 18.40 2.16
C LEU A 288 -4.07 18.91 1.11
N GLY A 289 -5.33 19.14 1.49
CA GLY A 289 -6.40 19.44 0.54
C GLY A 289 -6.69 18.27 -0.41
N TRP A 290 -6.22 17.06 -0.09
CA TRP A 290 -6.44 15.86 -0.91
C TRP A 290 -7.93 15.52 -0.95
N GLN A 291 -8.49 15.41 -2.15
CA GLN A 291 -9.88 15.03 -2.38
C GLN A 291 -9.90 13.85 -3.35
N PRO A 292 -10.24 12.63 -2.89
CA PRO A 292 -10.45 11.50 -3.78
C PRO A 292 -11.55 11.81 -4.79
N THR A 293 -11.31 11.52 -6.07
CA THR A 293 -12.25 11.81 -7.17
C THR A 293 -12.67 10.57 -7.93
N ARG A 294 -12.01 9.44 -7.69
CA ARG A 294 -12.33 8.16 -8.32
C ARG A 294 -13.51 7.51 -7.56
N PRO A 295 -14.16 6.51 -8.17
CA PRO A 295 -15.25 5.78 -7.52
C PRO A 295 -14.77 5.09 -6.25
N GLY A 296 -15.67 4.88 -5.30
CA GLY A 296 -15.42 3.99 -4.17
C GLY A 296 -15.31 2.53 -4.62
N LEU A 297 -14.88 1.66 -3.70
CA LEU A 297 -14.56 0.26 -3.98
C LEU A 297 -15.73 -0.52 -4.58
N LEU A 298 -16.94 -0.39 -4.01
CA LEU A 298 -18.09 -1.16 -4.49
C LEU A 298 -18.52 -0.75 -5.90
N ASP A 299 -18.49 0.56 -6.18
CA ASP A 299 -18.82 1.10 -7.51
C ASP A 299 -17.77 0.68 -8.55
N ASP A 300 -16.49 0.71 -8.20
CA ASP A 300 -15.41 0.27 -9.09
C ASP A 300 -15.45 -1.23 -9.34
N LEU A 301 -15.70 -2.04 -8.29
CA LEU A 301 -15.87 -3.48 -8.41
C LEU A 301 -17.02 -3.82 -9.36
N ASP A 302 -18.14 -3.08 -9.30
CA ASP A 302 -19.29 -3.31 -10.15
C ASP A 302 -19.04 -2.97 -11.65
N ARG A 303 -17.95 -2.26 -11.98
CA ARG A 303 -17.58 -1.95 -13.37
C ARG A 303 -17.14 -3.15 -14.18
N GLY A 304 -16.77 -4.26 -13.54
CA GLY A 304 -16.61 -5.54 -14.23
C GLY A 304 -15.19 -5.98 -14.55
N HIS A 305 -14.18 -5.11 -14.38
CA HIS A 305 -12.79 -5.42 -14.80
C HIS A 305 -12.17 -6.58 -14.01
N TYR A 306 -12.53 -6.73 -12.73
CA TYR A 306 -12.19 -7.92 -11.92
C TYR A 306 -12.78 -9.24 -12.44
N PHE A 307 -13.81 -9.19 -13.29
CA PHE A 307 -14.60 -10.36 -13.70
C PHE A 307 -14.39 -10.76 -15.16
N ALA A 308 -13.59 -10.01 -15.92
CA ALA A 308 -13.19 -10.41 -17.26
C ALA A 308 -12.46 -11.76 -17.22
N ALA A 309 -12.73 -12.63 -18.20
CA ALA A 309 -11.93 -13.84 -18.37
C ALA A 309 -10.49 -13.43 -18.71
N PRO A 310 -9.45 -14.13 -18.21
CA PRO A 310 -8.11 -13.93 -18.72
C PRO A 310 -8.15 -14.06 -20.25
N ALA A 311 -7.51 -13.11 -20.96
CA ALA A 311 -7.34 -13.27 -22.41
C ALA A 311 -6.68 -14.64 -22.65
N ALA A 312 -7.32 -15.46 -23.48
CA ALA A 312 -6.88 -16.81 -23.82
C ALA A 312 -5.54 -16.81 -24.56
#